data_AF-A0A1Y2J1M4-F1
#
_entry.id   AF-A0A1Y2J1M4-F1
#
_cell.length_a   1.000
_cell.length_b   1.000
_cell.length_c   1.000
_cell.angle_alpha   90.00
_cell.angle_beta   90.00
_cell.angle_gamma   90.00
#
_symmetry.space_group_name_H-M   'P 1'
#
loop_
_entity.id
_entity.type
_entity.pdbx_description
1 polymer ?
#
loop_
_entity_poly.entity_id
_entity_poly.type
_entity_poly.pdbx_seq_one_letter_code
_entity_poly.pdbx_strand_id
1 'polypeptide(L)'
;MTAPEQNFSGALSTWKDINLSELQKTLDAQGIEIVENQKESVVGRKALADRTKEFKKIPDEEKLTAFKTLLKAYQTEIDNLTKRAKTAENAFLNVYKVLAEAPDPYPLLEAAVVCRVCWRA
;
A
#
# COMPACT_ATOMS: atom_id res chain seq x y z
N MET A 1 -27.48 -30.06 -5.71
CA MET A 1 -26.53 -28.98 -5.43
C MET A 1 -26.38 -28.20 -6.72
N THR A 2 -27.25 -27.21 -6.91
CA THR A 2 -27.26 -26.35 -8.10
C THR A 2 -26.01 -25.50 -8.05
N ALA A 3 -25.09 -25.71 -8.99
CA ALA A 3 -24.06 -24.72 -9.28
C ALA A 3 -24.79 -23.37 -9.44
N PRO A 4 -24.43 -22.31 -8.69
CA PRO A 4 -25.03 -21.00 -8.94
C PRO A 4 -24.82 -20.73 -10.43
N GLU A 5 -25.86 -20.28 -11.13
CA GLU A 5 -25.72 -19.80 -12.51
C GLU A 5 -24.65 -18.72 -12.49
N GLN A 6 -23.41 -19.14 -12.74
CA GLN A 6 -22.29 -18.24 -12.71
C GLN A 6 -22.48 -17.38 -13.93
N ASN A 7 -22.81 -16.11 -13.69
CA ASN A 7 -22.95 -15.13 -14.75
C ASN A 7 -21.55 -14.85 -15.32
N PHE A 8 -21.04 -15.80 -16.10
CA PHE A 8 -19.70 -15.77 -16.68
C PHE A 8 -19.51 -14.51 -17.55
N SER A 9 -20.57 -14.06 -18.22
CA SER A 9 -20.57 -12.81 -18.98
C SER A 9 -20.36 -11.58 -18.07
N GLY A 10 -21.11 -11.49 -16.97
CA GLY A 10 -20.93 -10.44 -15.98
C GLY A 10 -19.54 -10.47 -15.34
N ALA A 11 -19.06 -11.66 -14.97
CA ALA A 11 -17.72 -11.84 -14.42
C ALA A 11 -16.61 -11.45 -15.39
N LEU A 12 -16.72 -11.81 -16.67
CA LEU A 12 -15.78 -11.37 -17.71
C LEU A 12 -15.79 -9.85 -17.88
N SER A 13 -16.96 -9.21 -17.79
CA SER A 13 -17.06 -7.74 -17.80
C SER A 13 -16.32 -7.13 -16.60
N THR A 14 -16.59 -7.62 -15.38
CA THR A 14 -15.93 -7.14 -14.16
C THR A 14 -14.41 -7.30 -14.26
N TRP A 15 -13.90 -8.46 -14.65
CA TRP A 15 -12.45 -8.71 -14.78
C TRP A 15 -11.80 -7.87 -15.89
N LYS A 16 -12.53 -7.55 -16.95
CA LYS A 16 -12.08 -6.61 -17.98
C LYS A 16 -11.97 -5.19 -17.44
N ASP A 17 -12.96 -4.75 -16.66
CA ASP A 17 -13.00 -3.40 -16.07
C ASP A 17 -11.94 -3.22 -14.97
N ILE A 18 -11.69 -4.26 -14.17
CA ILE A 18 -10.59 -4.32 -13.19
C ILE A 18 -9.25 -4.07 -13.88
N ASN A 19 -9.09 -4.53 -15.12
CA ASN A 19 -7.88 -4.38 -15.93
C ASN A 19 -6.62 -4.69 -15.12
N LEU A 20 -6.44 -5.97 -14.81
CA LEU A 20 -5.35 -6.47 -13.96
C LEU A 20 -3.96 -5.92 -14.36
N SER A 21 -3.70 -5.78 -15.65
CA SER A 21 -2.43 -5.25 -16.16
C SER A 21 -2.18 -3.81 -15.70
N GLU A 22 -3.21 -2.97 -15.66
CA GLU A 22 -3.08 -1.59 -15.20
C GLU A 22 -3.06 -1.49 -13.67
N LEU A 23 -3.86 -2.33 -13.00
CA LEU A 23 -3.81 -2.46 -11.55
C LEU A 23 -2.41 -2.87 -11.06
N GLN A 24 -1.77 -3.83 -11.74
CA GLN A 24 -0.40 -4.26 -11.42
C GLN A 24 0.61 -3.11 -11.53
N LYS A 25 0.58 -2.31 -12.61
CA LYS A 25 1.49 -1.14 -12.72
C LYS A 25 1.28 -0.13 -11.60
N THR A 26 0.02 0.09 -11.22
CA THR A 26 -0.32 0.98 -10.10
C THR A 26 0.26 0.43 -8.80
N LEU A 27 0.14 -0.87 -8.58
CA LEU A 27 0.68 -1.55 -7.40
C LEU A 27 2.20 -1.55 -7.36
N ASP A 28 2.86 -1.71 -8.50
CA ASP A 28 4.32 -1.63 -8.60
C ASP A 28 4.81 -0.24 -8.19
N ALA A 29 4.17 0.82 -8.70
CA ALA A 29 4.49 2.20 -8.34
C ALA A 29 4.26 2.47 -6.84
N GLN A 30 3.12 2.02 -6.29
CA GLN A 30 2.82 2.13 -4.86
C GLN A 30 3.80 1.33 -4.00
N GLY A 31 4.20 0.14 -4.45
CA GLY A 31 5.18 -0.71 -3.78
C GLY A 31 6.53 -0.03 -3.67
N ILE A 32 7.01 0.59 -4.76
CA ILE A 32 8.24 1.38 -4.75
C ILE A 32 8.14 2.54 -3.77
N GLU A 33 7.04 3.30 -3.80
CA GLU A 33 6.82 4.43 -2.88
C GLU A 33 6.81 3.97 -1.41
N ILE A 34 6.16 2.85 -1.10
CA ILE A 34 6.14 2.28 0.26
C ILE A 34 7.55 1.91 0.72
N VAL A 35 8.35 1.29 -0.15
CA VAL A 35 9.75 0.93 0.17
C VAL A 35 10.60 2.18 0.40
N GLU A 36 10.46 3.22 -0.41
CA GLU A 36 11.16 4.50 -0.20
C GLU A 36 10.74 5.14 1.13
N ASN A 37 9.44 5.21 1.44
CA ASN A 37 8.93 5.71 2.72
C ASN A 37 9.47 4.90 3.93
N GLN A 38 9.70 3.61 3.77
CA GLN A 38 10.33 2.78 4.82
C GLN A 38 11.79 3.17 5.04
N LYS A 39 12.57 3.35 3.96
CA LYS A 39 13.97 3.80 4.05
C LYS A 39 14.06 5.18 4.71
N GLU A 40 13.23 6.12 4.28
CA GLU A 40 13.17 7.47 4.85
C GLU A 40 12.86 7.44 6.34
N SER A 41 11.94 6.59 6.79
CA SER A 41 11.62 6.47 8.23
C SER A 41 12.76 5.89 9.07
N VAL A 42 13.61 5.03 8.51
CA VAL A 42 14.81 4.57 9.23
C VAL A 42 15.79 5.73 9.40
N VAL A 43 16.01 6.51 8.34
CA VAL A 43 16.91 7.67 8.36
C VAL A 43 16.37 8.77 9.29
N GLY A 44 15.09 9.12 9.16
CA GLY A 44 14.41 10.15 9.96
C GLY A 44 14.45 9.84 11.45
N ARG A 45 14.12 8.61 11.85
CA ARG A 45 14.20 8.18 13.26
C ARG A 45 15.62 8.23 13.80
N LYS A 46 16.62 7.82 13.01
CA LYS A 46 18.03 7.92 13.43
C LYS A 46 18.45 9.37 13.64
N ALA A 47 18.15 10.25 12.67
CA ALA A 47 18.46 11.67 12.76
C ALA A 47 17.77 12.34 13.96
N LEU A 48 16.53 11.97 14.26
CA LEU A 48 15.80 12.46 15.43
C LEU A 48 16.45 11.99 16.73
N ALA A 49 16.83 10.72 16.82
CA ALA A 49 17.53 10.18 17.99
C ALA A 49 18.87 10.88 18.23
N ASP A 50 19.62 11.17 17.18
CA ASP A 50 20.90 11.86 17.27
C ASP A 50 20.72 13.32 17.71
N ARG A 51 19.75 14.05 17.14
CA ARG A 51 19.38 15.41 17.61
C ARG A 51 18.96 15.44 19.08
N THR A 52 18.24 14.43 19.55
CA THR A 52 17.84 14.34 20.97
C THR A 52 19.05 14.08 21.87
N LYS A 53 20.03 13.30 21.43
CA LYS A 53 21.29 13.11 22.18
C LYS A 53 22.12 14.39 22.21
N GLU A 54 22.22 15.10 21.09
CA GLU A 54 22.92 16.37 20.99
C GLU A 54 22.29 17.42 21.91
N PHE A 55 20.96 17.54 21.89
CA PHE A 55 20.23 18.46 22.77
C PHE A 55 20.52 18.26 24.26
N LYS A 56 20.70 17.01 24.71
CA LYS A 56 21.04 16.70 26.11
C LYS A 56 22.43 17.23 26.52
N LYS A 57 23.33 17.46 25.56
CA LYS A 57 24.69 17.96 25.81
C LYS A 57 24.78 19.49 25.79
N ILE A 58 23.72 20.18 25.37
CA ILE A 58 23.69 21.65 25.30
C ILE A 58 23.63 22.24 26.72
N PRO A 59 24.36 23.33 27.03
CA PRO A 59 24.23 24.06 28.29
C PRO A 59 22.81 24.57 28.55
N ASP A 60 22.40 24.69 29.82
CA ASP A 60 21.02 25.04 30.18
C ASP A 60 20.59 26.40 29.64
N GLU A 61 21.52 27.36 29.54
CA GLU A 61 21.29 28.70 29.01
C GLU A 61 20.91 28.69 27.51
N GLU A 62 21.39 27.69 26.77
CA GLU A 62 21.17 27.56 25.32
C GLU A 62 20.03 26.59 24.97
N LYS A 63 19.60 25.75 25.92
CA LYS A 63 18.56 24.73 25.70
C LYS A 63 17.24 25.33 25.22
N LEU A 64 16.81 26.46 25.77
CA LEU A 64 15.51 27.06 25.40
C LEU A 64 15.49 27.47 23.92
N THR A 65 16.62 27.93 23.39
CA THR A 65 16.78 28.28 21.99
C THR A 65 16.81 27.03 21.10
N ALA A 66 17.58 26.00 21.51
CA ALA A 66 17.67 24.74 20.76
C ALA A 66 16.38 23.91 20.79
N PHE A 67 15.56 24.08 21.83
CA PHE A 67 14.33 23.30 22.03
C PHE A 67 13.32 23.50 20.89
N LYS A 68 13.19 24.73 20.37
CA LYS A 68 12.30 25.02 19.23
C LYS A 68 12.67 24.19 18.00
N THR A 69 13.97 24.06 17.72
CA THR A 69 14.48 23.26 16.61
C THR A 69 14.20 21.78 16.81
N LEU A 70 14.42 21.27 18.03
CA LEU A 70 14.14 19.88 18.37
C LEU A 70 12.64 19.56 18.25
N LEU A 71 11.78 20.42 18.80
CA LEU A 71 10.32 20.26 18.71
C LEU A 71 9.85 20.19 17.27
N LYS A 72 10.37 21.08 16.40
CA LYS A 72 10.04 21.07 14.97
C LYS A 72 10.49 19.77 14.29
N ALA A 73 11.65 19.24 14.65
CA ALA A 73 12.11 17.95 14.14
C ALA A 73 11.19 16.79 14.55
N TYR A 74 10.69 16.78 15.79
CA TYR A 74 9.71 15.79 16.24
C TYR A 74 8.37 15.92 15.48
N GLN A 75 7.87 17.15 15.30
CA GLN A 75 6.64 17.41 14.55
C GLN A 75 6.76 16.92 13.11
N THR A 76 7.87 17.23 12.43
CA THR A 76 8.12 16.75 11.06
C THR A 76 8.13 15.22 10.99
N GLU A 77 8.73 14.52 11.95
CA GLU A 77 8.71 13.06 11.94
C GLU A 77 7.30 12.49 12.18
N ILE A 78 6.49 13.12 13.04
CA ILE A 78 5.08 12.73 13.23
C ILE A 78 4.26 12.91 11.95
N ASP A 79 4.47 14.02 11.24
CA ASP A 79 3.82 14.28 9.96
C ASP A 79 4.23 13.23 8.91
N ASN A 80 5.51 12.87 8.86
CA ASN A 80 6.04 11.83 7.97
C ASN A 80 5.44 10.45 8.29
N LEU A 81 5.35 10.10 9.57
CA LEU A 81 4.71 8.85 10.02
C LEU A 81 3.25 8.79 9.58
N THR A 82 2.52 9.90 9.75
CA THR A 82 1.11 10.02 9.34
C THR A 82 0.96 9.91 7.83
N LYS A 83 1.84 10.57 7.06
CA LYS A 83 1.84 10.51 5.59
C LYS A 83 2.06 9.08 5.10
N ARG A 84 3.07 8.38 5.62
CA ARG A 84 3.35 6.98 5.25
C ARG A 84 2.18 6.06 5.58
N ALA A 85 1.57 6.21 6.75
CA ALA A 85 0.42 5.40 7.15
C ALA A 85 -0.72 5.56 6.14
N LYS A 86 -1.07 6.82 5.81
CA LYS A 86 -2.09 7.13 4.80
C LYS A 86 -1.75 6.55 3.43
N THR A 87 -0.50 6.64 2.97
CA THR A 87 -0.08 6.04 1.69
C THR A 87 -0.34 4.53 1.67
N ALA A 88 0.08 3.81 2.72
CA ALA A 88 -0.11 2.37 2.81
C ALA A 88 -1.60 1.97 2.93
N GLU A 89 -2.37 2.67 3.75
CA GLU A 89 -3.81 2.45 3.93
C GLU A 89 -4.57 2.68 2.62
N ASN A 90 -4.28 3.77 1.91
CA ASN A 90 -4.91 4.08 0.63
C ASN A 90 -4.58 3.02 -0.43
N ALA A 91 -3.31 2.59 -0.53
CA ALA A 91 -2.91 1.53 -1.45
C ALA A 91 -3.70 0.23 -1.18
N PHE A 92 -3.77 -0.17 0.09
CA PHE A 92 -4.53 -1.37 0.48
C PHE A 92 -6.03 -1.24 0.19
N LEU A 93 -6.66 -0.15 0.61
CA LEU A 93 -8.10 0.05 0.44
C LEU A 93 -8.51 0.14 -1.03
N ASN A 94 -7.66 0.71 -1.89
CA ASN A 94 -7.90 0.74 -3.32
C ASN A 94 -7.97 -0.68 -3.91
N VAL A 95 -7.03 -1.56 -3.55
CA VAL A 95 -7.04 -2.96 -3.99
C VAL A 95 -8.24 -3.71 -3.42
N TYR A 96 -8.49 -3.55 -2.11
CA TYR A 96 -9.59 -4.20 -1.43
C TYR A 96 -10.93 -3.87 -2.11
N LYS A 97 -11.16 -2.60 -2.43
CA LYS A 97 -12.38 -2.17 -3.13
C LYS A 97 -12.55 -2.86 -4.48
N VAL A 98 -11.48 -2.90 -5.28
CA VAL A 98 -11.49 -3.50 -6.62
C VAL A 98 -11.75 -5.00 -6.55
N LEU A 99 -11.14 -5.69 -5.59
CA LEU A 99 -11.26 -7.16 -5.46
C LEU A 99 -12.52 -7.60 -4.72
N ALA A 100 -13.07 -6.79 -3.81
CA ALA A 100 -14.29 -7.13 -3.07
C ALA A 100 -15.53 -7.27 -3.96
N GLU A 101 -15.54 -6.53 -5.08
CA GLU A 101 -16.62 -6.58 -6.08
C GLU A 101 -16.36 -7.62 -7.18
N ALA A 102 -15.16 -8.20 -7.21
CA ALA A 102 -14.75 -9.16 -8.23
C ALA A 102 -15.29 -10.57 -7.94
N PRO A 103 -15.92 -11.25 -8.91
CA PRO A 103 -16.28 -12.66 -8.73
C PRO A 103 -15.02 -13.54 -8.74
N ASP A 104 -15.06 -14.65 -7.99
CA ASP A 104 -13.97 -15.63 -7.94
C ASP A 104 -13.60 -16.09 -9.36
N PRO A 105 -12.34 -15.91 -9.81
CA PRO A 105 -11.92 -16.28 -11.15
C PRO A 105 -11.73 -17.79 -11.32
N TYR A 106 -11.58 -18.58 -10.25
CA TYR A 106 -11.25 -20.00 -10.35
C TYR A 106 -12.29 -20.80 -11.17
N PRO A 107 -13.61 -20.69 -10.89
CA PRO A 107 -14.62 -21.38 -11.69
C PRO A 107 -14.65 -20.99 -13.18
N LEU A 108 -14.33 -19.73 -13.51
CA LEU A 108 -14.20 -19.26 -14.90
C LEU A 108 -13.03 -19.95 -15.61
N LEU A 109 -11.89 -20.06 -14.91
CA LEU A 109 -10.68 -20.69 -15.44
C LEU A 109 -10.87 -22.20 -15.60
N GLU A 110 -11.52 -22.86 -14.64
CA GLU A 110 -11.85 -24.29 -14.70
C GLU A 110 -12.73 -24.60 -15.92
N ALA A 111 -13.82 -23.84 -16.11
CA ALA A 111 -14.71 -23.99 -17.25
C ALA A 111 -13.98 -23.83 -18.61
N ALA A 112 -13.06 -22.87 -18.70
CA ALA A 112 -12.28 -22.63 -19.91
C ALA A 112 -11.31 -23.78 -20.24
N VAL A 113 -10.76 -24.46 -19.23
CA VAL A 113 -9.91 -25.64 -19.42
C VAL A 113 -10.73 -26.86 -19.84
N VAL A 114 -11.86 -27.12 -19.17
CA VAL A 114 -12.76 -28.25 -19.48
C VAL A 114 -13.29 -28.14 -20.92
N CYS A 115 -13.71 -26.95 -21.35
CA CYS A 115 -14.24 -26.74 -22.70
C CYS A 115 -13.19 -27.00 -23.81
N ARG A 116 -11.89 -26.76 -23.55
CA ARG A 116 -10.83 -27.13 -24.50
C ARG A 116 -10.62 -28.63 -24.64
N VAL A 117 -10.86 -29.39 -23.57
CA VAL A 117 -10.73 -30.85 -23.59
C VAL A 117 -11.89 -31.47 -24.39
N CYS A 118 -13.11 -30.94 -24.24
CA CYS A 118 -14.29 -31.41 -24.99
C CYS A 118 -14.24 -31.16 -26.50
N TRP A 119 -13.42 -30.22 -27.00
CA TRP A 119 -13.27 -29.97 -28.45
C TRP A 119 -12.08 -30.73 -29.07
N ARG A 120 -11.25 -31.41 -28.27
CA ARG A 120 -10.12 -32.23 -28.76
C ARG A 120 -10.39 -33.74 -28.74
N ALA A 121 -11.55 -34.17 -28.23
CA ALA A 121 -12.05 -35.54 -28.29
C ALA A 121 -13.19 -35.63 -29.32
#